data_AF-A0A439P1A2-F1
#
_entry.id   AF-A0A439P1A2-F1
#
_cell.length_a   1.000
_cell.length_b   1.000
_cell.length_c   1.000
_cell.angle_alpha   90.00
_cell.angle_beta   90.00
_cell.angle_gamma   90.00
#
_symmetry.space_group_name_H-M   'P 1'
#
loop_
_entity.id
_entity.type
_entity.pdbx_description
1 polymer ?
#
loop_
_entity_poly.entity_id
_entity_poly.type
_entity_poly.pdbx_seq_one_letter_code
_entity_poly.pdbx_strand_id
1 'polypeptide(L)'
;MQLTRLELYKRVCDRPLSKVAPELGISGTVLAAICKQYGVPYPGSGYWTRKSLGLAAELPTLAEASDETIEITPSTPKPRRKRTPEEIAARKTRRAAKPDRPAHHPLLFGVEEHFRKTRDVKDGEFLRPYKRILPDLISSEAALVRALSIANDLYLALHKQGYRVHIAQVADDLHRIHIKEQEVERKDRKYGRYHSGNIWAPDRPTVFYIDAVPIGLALTEMTERVSMRYLNGEYHREDSRLIRSAKPWQLTHSWTAEQDMPSGRFRVVAYSPKGGVDWSVSWQETQQETLGKLIPRIVETVKGIKDNLQRLMTAADEAEARRKKQREEEWERYLRQEDARKTAQALADSREQLAEIIDRWGRAMTVERFFADAEERLKHASDERRHRLEERLTLAKAMMGGVDPLDFIESWVAPEERHRSKYA
;
A
#
# COMPACT_ATOMS: atom_id res chain seq x y z
N MET A 1 34.09 44.43 -35.12
CA MET A 1 33.10 45.52 -35.17
C MET A 1 33.21 46.32 -33.88
N GLN A 2 33.26 47.65 -33.95
CA GLN A 2 33.38 48.50 -32.75
C GLN A 2 32.04 49.18 -32.45
N LEU A 3 31.61 49.17 -31.20
CA LEU A 3 30.39 49.81 -30.70
C LEU A 3 30.70 50.53 -29.39
N THR A 4 30.07 51.68 -29.13
CA THR A 4 30.17 52.32 -27.82
C THR A 4 29.33 51.60 -26.77
N ARG A 5 29.71 51.71 -25.49
CA ARG A 5 28.94 51.18 -24.35
C ARG A 5 27.46 51.58 -24.38
N LEU A 6 27.17 52.84 -24.69
CA LEU A 6 25.81 53.38 -24.80
C LEU A 6 25.04 52.79 -26.00
N GLU A 7 25.71 52.58 -27.13
CA GLU A 7 25.08 51.98 -28.30
C GLU A 7 24.77 50.50 -28.09
N LEU A 8 25.65 49.76 -27.41
CA LEU A 8 25.38 48.40 -27.00
C LEU A 8 24.15 48.34 -26.07
N TYR A 9 24.11 49.18 -25.04
CA TYR A 9 22.97 49.27 -24.12
C TYR A 9 21.63 49.51 -24.84
N LYS A 10 21.58 50.49 -25.76
CA LYS A 10 20.38 50.76 -26.57
C LYS A 10 19.91 49.53 -27.34
N ARG A 11 20.84 48.79 -27.96
CA ARG A 11 20.49 47.59 -28.75
C ARG A 11 19.96 46.45 -27.88
N VAL A 12 20.56 46.20 -26.71
CA VAL A 12 20.12 45.12 -25.81
C VAL A 12 18.84 45.48 -25.04
N CYS A 13 18.52 46.76 -24.86
CA CYS A 13 17.26 47.22 -24.28
C CYS A 13 16.10 47.33 -25.30
N ASP A 14 16.40 47.34 -26.61
CA ASP A 14 15.39 47.35 -27.67
C ASP A 14 14.98 45.93 -28.12
N ARG A 15 15.95 45.00 -28.20
CA ARG A 15 15.72 43.61 -28.62
C ARG A 15 16.44 42.59 -27.74
N PRO A 16 15.90 41.36 -27.58
CA PRO A 16 16.52 40.33 -26.76
C PRO A 16 17.88 39.90 -27.34
N LEU A 17 18.80 39.50 -26.45
CA LEU A 17 20.16 39.06 -26.77
C LEU A 17 20.23 38.00 -27.88
N SER A 18 19.23 37.12 -27.98
CA SER A 18 19.15 36.08 -29.02
C SER A 18 18.96 36.63 -30.43
N LYS A 19 18.44 37.86 -30.56
CA LYS A 19 18.25 38.55 -31.85
C LYS A 19 19.40 39.52 -32.16
N VAL A 20 19.95 40.16 -31.14
CA VAL A 20 21.08 41.09 -31.31
C VAL A 20 22.40 40.36 -31.57
N ALA A 21 22.65 39.23 -30.91
CA ALA A 21 23.92 38.52 -31.03
C ALA A 21 24.26 38.03 -32.45
N PRO A 22 23.31 37.46 -33.23
CA PRO A 22 23.57 37.07 -34.61
C PRO A 22 23.96 38.24 -35.53
N GLU A 23 23.40 39.43 -35.32
CA GLU A 23 23.75 40.66 -36.07
C GLU A 23 25.19 41.11 -35.81
N LEU A 24 25.71 40.78 -34.62
CA LEU A 24 27.08 41.06 -34.20
C LEU A 24 28.04 39.91 -34.52
N GLY A 25 27.57 38.84 -35.19
CA GLY A 25 28.38 37.67 -35.55
C GLY A 25 28.85 36.83 -34.36
N ILE A 26 28.15 36.89 -33.22
CA ILE A 26 28.47 36.17 -31.99
C ILE A 26 27.25 35.42 -31.43
N SER A 27 27.46 34.53 -30.45
CA SER A 27 26.36 33.85 -29.76
C SER A 27 25.76 34.72 -28.64
N GLY A 28 24.49 34.48 -28.29
CA GLY A 28 23.83 35.18 -27.18
C GLY A 28 24.56 35.03 -25.84
N THR A 29 25.25 33.91 -25.62
CA THR A 29 26.10 33.67 -24.44
C THR A 29 27.35 34.54 -24.41
N VAL A 30 27.98 34.75 -25.57
CA VAL A 30 29.15 35.63 -25.72
C VAL A 30 28.72 37.09 -25.55
N LEU A 31 27.58 37.48 -26.13
CA LEU A 31 27.03 38.82 -25.96
C LEU A 31 26.69 39.11 -24.49
N ALA A 32 26.11 38.15 -23.76
CA ALA A 32 25.86 38.29 -22.33
C ALA A 32 27.15 38.45 -21.49
N ALA A 33 28.22 37.74 -21.86
CA ALA A 33 29.53 37.88 -21.23
C ALA A 33 30.13 39.28 -21.47
N ILE A 34 30.00 39.80 -22.70
CA ILE A 34 30.44 41.17 -23.06
C ILE A 34 29.63 42.21 -22.27
N CYS A 35 28.29 42.08 -22.19
CA CYS A 35 27.47 43.00 -21.38
C CYS A 35 27.88 42.99 -19.90
N LYS A 36 28.23 41.82 -19.34
CA LYS A 36 28.73 41.70 -17.96
C LYS A 36 30.10 42.35 -17.79
N GLN A 37 31.00 42.19 -18.76
CA GLN A 37 32.36 42.73 -18.73
C GLN A 37 32.37 44.26 -18.75
N TYR A 38 31.51 44.88 -19.57
CA TYR A 38 31.44 46.34 -19.73
C TYR A 38 30.36 47.02 -18.86
N GLY A 39 29.82 46.29 -17.87
CA GLY A 39 28.82 46.82 -16.93
C GLY A 39 27.59 47.40 -17.62
N VAL A 40 27.13 46.76 -18.70
CA VAL A 40 25.93 47.13 -19.45
C VAL A 40 24.76 46.30 -18.92
N PRO A 41 23.83 46.90 -18.14
CA PRO A 41 22.67 46.19 -17.65
C PRO A 41 21.72 45.92 -18.81
N TYR A 42 21.09 44.75 -18.81
CA TYR A 42 20.13 44.36 -19.83
C TYR A 42 18.90 43.70 -19.20
N PRO A 43 17.71 43.87 -19.81
CA PRO A 43 16.50 43.26 -19.31
C PRO A 43 16.55 41.73 -19.38
N GLY A 44 16.21 41.06 -18.27
CA GLY A 44 16.05 39.60 -18.23
C GLY A 44 14.90 39.11 -19.11
N SER A 45 14.80 37.80 -19.33
CA SER A 45 13.77 37.20 -20.21
C SER A 45 12.34 37.62 -19.85
N GLY A 46 12.03 37.77 -18.55
CA GLY A 46 10.72 38.18 -18.07
C GLY A 46 10.31 39.62 -18.40
N TYR A 47 11.25 40.51 -18.77
CA TYR A 47 10.91 41.86 -19.29
C TYR A 47 10.27 41.77 -20.68
N TRP A 48 10.86 40.95 -21.56
CA TRP A 48 10.38 40.77 -22.93
C TRP A 48 9.00 40.09 -22.98
N THR A 49 8.78 39.11 -22.10
CA THR A 49 7.47 38.48 -21.94
C THR A 49 6.41 39.50 -21.50
N ARG A 50 6.71 40.35 -20.51
CA ARG A 50 5.79 41.40 -20.05
C ARG A 50 5.51 42.45 -21.11
N LYS A 51 6.53 42.88 -21.86
CA LYS A 51 6.40 43.82 -23.00
C LYS A 51 5.49 43.25 -24.10
N SER A 52 5.60 41.95 -24.41
CA SER A 52 4.73 41.31 -25.41
C SER A 52 3.27 41.18 -24.97
N LEU A 53 3.01 41.21 -23.66
CA LEU A 53 1.68 41.12 -23.05
C LEU A 53 1.06 42.50 -22.74
N GLY A 54 1.70 43.59 -23.16
CA GLY A 54 1.22 44.96 -22.91
C GLY A 54 1.32 45.43 -21.45
N LEU A 55 2.08 44.73 -20.61
CA LEU A 55 2.26 45.05 -19.19
C LEU A 55 3.43 46.02 -18.98
N ALA A 56 3.28 46.95 -18.05
CA ALA A 56 4.33 47.89 -17.67
C ALA A 56 5.57 47.14 -17.13
N ALA A 57 6.74 47.43 -17.70
CA ALA A 57 8.02 46.85 -17.30
C ALA A 57 9.11 47.92 -17.31
N GLU A 58 9.79 48.07 -16.19
CA GLU A 58 10.87 49.05 -16.02
C GLU A 58 12.17 48.55 -16.66
N LEU A 59 12.87 49.46 -17.35
CA LEU A 59 14.19 49.20 -17.93
C LEU A 59 15.27 49.46 -16.87
N PRO A 60 16.29 48.59 -16.74
CA PRO A 60 17.43 48.85 -15.86
C PRO A 60 18.17 50.13 -16.29
N THR A 61 18.37 51.09 -15.40
CA THR A 61 19.11 52.32 -15.71
C THR A 61 20.60 52.03 -15.94
N LEU A 62 21.15 52.63 -17.00
CA LEU A 62 22.59 52.56 -17.29
C LEU A 62 23.35 53.45 -16.30
N ALA A 63 24.31 52.90 -15.56
CA ALA A 63 25.19 53.68 -14.70
C ALA A 63 26.13 54.59 -15.53
N GLU A 64 26.25 55.86 -15.14
CA GLU A 64 27.15 56.85 -15.75
C GLU A 64 28.61 56.40 -15.58
N ALA A 65 29.20 55.90 -16.66
CA ALA A 65 30.62 55.63 -16.77
C ALA A 65 31.05 55.96 -18.20
N SER A 66 32.35 56.21 -18.41
CA SER A 66 32.93 56.62 -19.69
C SER A 66 32.48 55.73 -20.86
N ASP A 67 32.25 56.36 -22.02
CA ASP A 67 31.90 55.69 -23.28
C ASP A 67 33.09 54.90 -23.82
N GLU A 68 33.34 53.74 -23.23
CA GLU A 68 34.35 52.81 -23.71
C GLU A 68 33.91 52.20 -25.05
N THR A 69 34.87 52.11 -25.98
CA THR A 69 34.67 51.45 -27.27
C THR A 69 34.84 49.94 -27.12
N ILE A 70 33.79 49.18 -27.40
CA ILE A 70 33.73 47.72 -27.30
C ILE A 70 34.04 47.13 -28.67
N GLU A 71 35.14 46.38 -28.76
CA GLU A 71 35.49 45.63 -29.97
C GLU A 71 34.89 44.21 -29.90
N ILE A 72 33.96 43.92 -30.80
CA ILE A 72 33.32 42.61 -30.96
C ILE A 72 33.91 41.93 -32.19
N THR A 73 34.63 40.83 -31.95
CA THR A 73 35.20 40.01 -33.02
C THR A 73 34.19 38.91 -33.40
N PRO A 74 33.71 38.87 -34.66
CA PRO A 74 32.77 37.85 -35.09
C PRO A 74 33.43 36.47 -35.04
N SER A 75 32.79 35.51 -34.36
CA SER A 75 33.27 34.14 -34.30
C SER A 75 32.54 33.33 -35.36
N THR A 76 33.23 33.00 -36.46
CA THR A 76 32.67 32.08 -37.46
C THR A 76 32.45 30.71 -36.79
N PRO A 77 31.22 30.20 -36.72
CA PRO A 77 30.98 28.89 -36.12
C PRO A 77 31.68 27.83 -36.97
N LYS A 78 32.71 27.18 -36.41
CA LYS A 78 33.32 26.00 -37.04
C LYS A 78 32.20 24.98 -37.29
N PRO A 79 32.02 24.47 -38.52
CA PRO A 79 30.98 23.49 -38.80
C PRO A 79 31.24 22.27 -37.90
N ARG A 80 30.27 21.97 -37.03
CA ARG A 80 30.28 20.73 -36.24
C ARG A 80 30.29 19.57 -37.24
N ARG A 81 31.44 18.90 -37.35
CA ARG A 81 31.62 17.69 -38.16
C ARG A 81 30.51 16.70 -37.75
N LYS A 82 29.58 16.41 -38.65
CA LYS A 82 28.59 15.34 -38.42
C LYS A 82 29.38 14.05 -38.27
N ARG A 83 29.29 13.43 -37.10
CA ARG A 83 29.96 12.15 -36.82
C ARG A 83 29.47 11.09 -37.79
N THR A 84 30.37 10.28 -38.31
CA THR A 84 30.01 9.19 -39.21
C THR A 84 29.23 8.10 -38.44
N PRO A 85 28.36 7.33 -39.12
CA PRO A 85 27.66 6.19 -38.52
C PRO A 85 28.61 5.20 -37.82
N GLU A 86 29.83 5.04 -38.32
CA GLU A 86 30.88 4.20 -37.71
C GLU A 86 31.37 4.75 -36.37
N GLU A 87 31.56 6.06 -36.21
CA GLU A 87 31.93 6.66 -34.92
C GLU A 87 30.79 6.53 -33.89
N ILE A 88 29.54 6.54 -34.35
CA ILE A 88 28.35 6.32 -33.52
C ILE A 88 28.25 4.85 -33.10
N ALA A 89 28.53 3.91 -34.03
CA ALA A 89 28.56 2.48 -33.77
C ALA A 89 29.72 2.09 -32.83
N ALA A 90 30.92 2.59 -33.07
CA ALA A 90 32.11 2.39 -32.24
C ALA A 90 31.93 2.95 -30.81
N ARG A 91 31.11 3.98 -30.64
CA ARG A 91 30.75 4.52 -29.32
C ARG A 91 29.63 3.75 -28.64
N LYS A 92 28.72 3.12 -29.39
CA LYS A 92 27.73 2.16 -28.85
C LYS A 92 28.43 0.90 -28.33
N THR A 93 29.40 0.35 -29.07
CA THR A 93 30.21 -0.79 -28.61
C THR A 93 31.15 -0.42 -27.46
N ARG A 94 31.77 0.77 -27.46
CA ARG A 94 32.54 1.25 -26.29
C ARG A 94 31.69 1.56 -25.06
N ARG A 95 30.40 1.89 -25.20
CA ARG A 95 29.47 2.04 -24.06
C ARG A 95 29.02 0.70 -23.50
N ALA A 96 28.95 -0.35 -24.32
CA ALA A 96 28.67 -1.70 -23.86
C ALA A 96 29.85 -2.35 -23.10
N ALA A 97 31.08 -1.84 -23.29
CA ALA A 97 32.32 -2.41 -22.74
C ALA A 97 32.89 -1.65 -21.52
N LYS A 98 32.04 -1.04 -20.69
CA LYS A 98 32.40 -0.72 -19.30
C LYS A 98 31.41 -1.43 -18.38
N PRO A 99 31.80 -2.45 -17.60
CA PRO A 99 31.02 -2.81 -16.43
C PRO A 99 31.26 -1.68 -15.43
N ASP A 100 30.51 -0.58 -15.59
CA ASP A 100 30.38 0.42 -14.56
C ASP A 100 29.59 -0.27 -13.45
N ARG A 101 30.32 -0.94 -12.54
CA ARG A 101 29.70 -1.59 -11.38
C ARG A 101 28.95 -0.48 -10.66
N PRO A 102 27.62 -0.55 -10.57
CA PRO A 102 26.90 0.50 -9.89
C PRO A 102 27.39 0.51 -8.43
N ALA A 103 27.99 1.63 -8.00
CA ALA A 103 28.36 1.82 -6.60
C ALA A 103 27.12 1.70 -5.69
N HIS A 104 25.94 2.00 -6.25
CA HIS A 104 24.65 1.91 -5.59
C HIS A 104 23.63 1.08 -6.37
N HIS A 105 22.97 0.15 -5.70
CA HIS A 105 21.93 -0.69 -6.28
C HIS A 105 20.69 0.14 -6.67
N PRO A 106 20.12 -0.04 -7.88
CA PRO A 106 19.00 0.79 -8.36
C PRO A 106 17.77 0.85 -7.47
N LEU A 107 17.50 -0.22 -6.72
CA LEU A 107 16.37 -0.31 -5.80
C LEU A 107 16.47 0.66 -4.61
N LEU A 108 17.68 1.15 -4.30
CA LEU A 108 17.94 1.98 -3.12
C LEU A 108 17.93 3.49 -3.43
N PHE A 109 17.77 3.89 -4.70
CA PHE A 109 17.69 5.31 -5.05
C PHE A 109 16.46 5.99 -4.43
N GLY A 110 16.67 7.10 -3.72
CA GLY A 110 15.62 7.86 -3.06
C GLY A 110 14.96 7.15 -1.86
N VAL A 111 15.43 5.96 -1.48
CA VAL A 111 14.87 5.20 -0.35
C VAL A 111 15.10 5.93 0.96
N GLU A 112 16.29 6.52 1.17
CA GLU A 112 16.61 7.26 2.39
C GLU A 112 15.61 8.40 2.66
N GLU A 113 15.29 9.22 1.67
CA GLU A 113 14.33 10.31 1.80
C GLU A 113 12.93 9.82 2.20
N HIS A 114 12.51 8.68 1.65
CA HIS A 114 11.23 8.07 2.01
C HIS A 114 11.23 7.53 3.45
N PHE A 115 12.33 6.96 3.92
CA PHE A 115 12.50 6.52 5.31
C PHE A 115 12.51 7.70 6.29
N ARG A 116 13.18 8.80 5.93
CA ARG A 116 13.17 10.05 6.73
C ARG A 116 11.80 10.73 6.76
N LYS A 117 10.98 10.56 5.72
CA LYS A 117 9.53 10.90 5.74
C LYS A 117 8.74 9.86 6.53
N THR A 118 9.02 9.80 7.83
CA THR A 118 8.36 8.93 8.80
C THR A 118 7.24 9.67 9.53
N ARG A 119 6.28 8.92 10.08
CA ARG A 119 5.37 9.43 11.12
C ARG A 119 6.17 9.84 12.35
N ASP A 120 5.60 10.67 13.22
CA ASP A 120 6.25 11.06 14.47
C ASP A 120 6.64 9.83 15.29
N VAL A 121 7.95 9.60 15.36
CA VAL A 121 8.59 8.52 16.10
C VAL A 121 9.36 9.17 17.25
N LYS A 122 9.22 8.65 18.47
CA LYS A 122 10.01 9.12 19.61
C LYS A 122 11.41 8.54 19.55
N ASP A 123 12.35 9.22 20.19
CA ASP A 123 13.72 8.73 20.32
C ASP A 123 13.75 7.28 20.80
N GLY A 124 14.43 6.43 20.02
CA GLY A 124 14.55 5.00 20.32
C GLY A 124 13.44 4.10 19.79
N GLU A 125 12.62 4.57 18.85
CA GLU A 125 11.75 3.71 18.04
C GLU A 125 12.26 3.62 16.59
N PHE A 126 11.88 2.55 15.89
CA PHE A 126 12.11 2.35 14.46
C PHE A 126 11.29 3.33 13.60
N LEU A 127 11.87 3.70 12.47
CA LEU A 127 11.23 4.53 11.46
C LEU A 127 9.95 3.86 10.93
N ARG A 128 8.91 4.67 10.70
CA ARG A 128 7.61 4.27 10.17
C ARG A 128 7.27 5.11 8.93
N PRO A 129 7.97 4.90 7.81
CA PRO A 129 7.74 5.65 6.59
C PRO A 129 6.28 5.61 6.14
N TYR A 130 5.80 6.71 5.55
CA TYR A 130 4.44 6.76 4.98
C TYR A 130 4.30 5.81 3.78
N LYS A 131 5.36 5.70 2.99
CA LYS A 131 5.39 4.84 1.81
C LYS A 131 5.49 3.37 2.24
N ARG A 132 4.56 2.54 1.78
CA ARG A 132 4.52 1.11 2.10
C ARG A 132 5.23 0.22 1.06
N ILE A 133 5.56 0.79 -0.11
CA ILE A 133 6.33 0.11 -1.17
C ILE A 133 7.78 0.59 -1.10
N LEU A 134 8.54 -0.07 -0.24
CA LEU A 134 9.96 0.16 0.00
C LEU A 134 10.67 -1.19 0.20
N PRO A 135 12.01 -1.23 0.08
CA PRO A 135 12.77 -2.40 0.47
C PRO A 135 12.46 -2.82 1.92
N ASP A 136 12.53 -4.12 2.20
CA ASP A 136 12.27 -4.68 3.53
C ASP A 136 13.45 -4.39 4.46
N LEU A 137 13.41 -3.17 4.98
CA LEU A 137 14.43 -2.55 5.81
C LEU A 137 13.76 -1.97 7.04
N ILE A 138 14.13 -2.47 8.22
CA ILE A 138 13.70 -1.93 9.50
C ILE A 138 14.93 -1.31 10.16
N SER A 139 14.86 -0.02 10.47
CA SER A 139 15.94 0.69 11.15
C SER A 139 15.41 1.89 11.93
N SER A 140 16.14 2.27 12.97
CA SER A 140 16.05 3.53 13.69
C SER A 140 16.63 4.66 12.83
N GLU A 141 16.31 5.90 13.19
CA GLU A 141 16.84 7.06 12.47
C GLU A 141 18.38 7.10 12.49
N ALA A 142 18.99 6.80 13.64
CA ALA A 142 20.43 6.83 13.83
C ALA A 142 21.18 5.79 12.97
N ALA A 143 20.58 4.62 12.73
CA ALA A 143 21.24 3.53 12.02
C ALA A 143 20.85 3.42 10.54
N LEU A 144 19.94 4.27 10.03
CA LEU A 144 19.41 4.20 8.66
C LEU A 144 20.50 4.19 7.57
N VAL A 145 21.49 5.07 7.67
CA VAL A 145 22.59 5.17 6.68
C VAL A 145 23.38 3.87 6.63
N ARG A 146 23.65 3.28 7.79
CA ARG A 146 24.34 1.99 7.90
C ARG A 146 23.50 0.86 7.34
N ALA A 147 22.20 0.86 7.64
CA ALA A 147 21.24 -0.11 7.13
C ALA A 147 21.21 -0.12 5.59
N LEU A 148 21.16 1.06 4.98
CA LEU A 148 21.19 1.23 3.52
C LEU A 148 22.51 0.77 2.91
N SER A 149 23.64 1.03 3.57
CA SER A 149 24.95 0.53 3.12
C SER A 149 25.00 -1.00 3.12
N ILE A 150 24.53 -1.65 4.19
CA ILE A 150 24.49 -3.13 4.28
C ILE A 150 23.56 -3.71 3.21
N ALA A 151 22.37 -3.12 3.03
CA ALA A 151 21.44 -3.52 1.98
C ALA A 151 22.06 -3.39 0.58
N ASN A 152 22.78 -2.28 0.34
CA ASN A 152 23.47 -2.04 -0.92
C ASN A 152 24.50 -3.13 -1.22
N ASP A 153 25.37 -3.42 -0.26
CA ASP A 153 26.43 -4.41 -0.43
C ASP A 153 25.86 -5.81 -0.67
N LEU A 154 24.80 -6.17 0.07
CA LEU A 154 24.10 -7.45 -0.09
C LEU A 154 23.45 -7.56 -1.48
N TYR A 155 22.72 -6.52 -1.91
CA TYR A 155 22.03 -6.54 -3.20
C TYR A 155 23.02 -6.54 -4.37
N LEU A 156 24.13 -5.82 -4.26
CA LEU A 156 25.21 -5.86 -5.25
C LEU A 156 25.92 -7.22 -5.27
N ALA A 157 26.10 -7.87 -4.12
CA ALA A 157 26.68 -9.21 -4.05
C ALA A 157 25.77 -10.26 -4.74
N LEU A 158 24.46 -10.19 -4.53
CA LEU A 158 23.47 -11.02 -5.23
C LEU A 158 23.46 -10.72 -6.73
N HIS A 159 23.51 -9.44 -7.11
CA HIS A 159 23.54 -9.02 -8.51
C HIS A 159 24.79 -9.55 -9.24
N LYS A 160 25.95 -9.60 -8.57
CA LYS A 160 27.18 -10.20 -9.12
C LYS A 160 27.02 -11.69 -9.44
N GLN A 161 26.15 -12.39 -8.73
CA GLN A 161 25.81 -13.80 -9.03
C GLN A 161 24.71 -13.93 -10.09
N GLY A 162 24.22 -12.83 -10.65
CA GLY A 162 23.14 -12.81 -11.65
C GLY A 162 21.74 -12.67 -11.07
N TYR A 163 21.59 -12.58 -9.75
CA TYR A 163 20.28 -12.48 -9.10
C TYR A 163 19.80 -11.03 -9.01
N ARG A 164 18.63 -10.73 -9.60
CA ARG A 164 18.05 -9.38 -9.58
C ARG A 164 17.12 -9.20 -8.38
N VAL A 165 17.53 -8.36 -7.44
CA VAL A 165 16.71 -7.97 -6.28
C VAL A 165 15.69 -6.89 -6.68
N HIS A 166 14.44 -7.07 -6.29
CA HIS A 166 13.35 -6.14 -6.53
C HIS A 166 12.24 -6.29 -5.48
N ILE A 167 11.26 -5.40 -5.47
CA ILE A 167 10.05 -5.55 -4.65
C ILE A 167 9.06 -6.41 -5.43
N ALA A 168 8.44 -7.39 -4.77
CA ALA A 168 7.47 -8.29 -5.39
C ALA A 168 6.35 -7.53 -6.10
N GLN A 169 5.83 -8.08 -7.20
CA GLN A 169 4.64 -7.55 -7.86
C GLN A 169 3.39 -8.01 -7.10
N VAL A 170 2.29 -7.27 -7.31
CA VAL A 170 1.00 -7.63 -6.68
C VAL A 170 0.50 -9.00 -7.17
N ALA A 171 0.82 -9.37 -8.41
CA ALA A 171 0.40 -10.62 -9.03
C ALA A 171 1.15 -11.86 -8.51
N ASP A 172 2.28 -11.69 -7.82
CA ASP A 172 3.13 -12.83 -7.45
C ASP A 172 2.62 -13.60 -6.22
N ASP A 173 1.57 -13.08 -5.54
CA ASP A 173 1.01 -13.62 -4.29
C ASP A 173 2.09 -14.00 -3.25
N LEU A 174 3.06 -13.10 -3.08
CA LEU A 174 4.19 -13.27 -2.18
C LEU A 174 3.99 -12.45 -0.91
N HIS A 175 4.20 -13.08 0.24
CA HIS A 175 3.95 -12.49 1.55
C HIS A 175 5.24 -12.42 2.38
N ARG A 176 5.33 -11.38 3.21
CA ARG A 176 6.40 -11.23 4.20
C ARG A 176 6.08 -12.09 5.42
N ILE A 177 7.02 -12.93 5.86
CA ILE A 177 6.86 -13.67 7.12
C ILE A 177 6.96 -12.74 8.34
N HIS A 178 6.48 -13.20 9.49
CA HIS A 178 6.73 -12.50 10.74
C HIS A 178 8.20 -12.69 11.15
N ILE A 179 8.93 -11.59 11.31
CA ILE A 179 10.33 -11.58 11.70
C ILE A 179 10.43 -10.92 13.07
N LYS A 180 10.95 -11.66 14.04
CA LYS A 180 11.24 -11.12 15.36
C LYS A 180 12.45 -10.20 15.29
N GLU A 181 12.27 -8.99 15.81
CA GLU A 181 13.29 -7.95 15.92
C GLU A 181 14.23 -8.16 17.11
N GLN A 182 13.80 -8.91 18.13
CA GLN A 182 14.58 -9.10 19.35
C GLN A 182 15.89 -9.83 19.02
N GLU A 183 17.00 -9.26 19.48
CA GLU A 183 18.31 -9.92 19.36
C GLU A 183 18.29 -11.27 20.07
N VAL A 184 17.86 -11.26 21.34
CA VAL A 184 17.62 -12.46 22.14
C VAL A 184 16.11 -12.64 22.25
N GLU A 185 15.60 -13.74 21.69
CA GLU A 185 14.16 -14.01 21.72
C GLU A 185 13.66 -14.17 23.16
N ARG A 186 12.70 -13.33 23.54
CA ARG A 186 12.00 -13.40 24.82
C ARG A 186 10.52 -13.67 24.59
N LYS A 187 9.86 -14.19 25.62
CA LYS A 187 8.39 -14.40 25.58
C LYS A 187 7.65 -13.07 25.63
N ASP A 188 8.20 -12.11 26.35
CA ASP A 188 7.68 -10.76 26.48
C ASP A 188 8.36 -9.79 25.51
N ARG A 189 7.55 -8.89 24.96
CA ARG A 189 8.00 -7.82 24.06
C ARG A 189 7.74 -6.48 24.75
N LYS A 190 8.80 -5.70 24.94
CA LYS A 190 8.74 -4.37 25.61
C LYS A 190 9.10 -3.24 24.66
N TYR A 191 8.57 -3.29 23.44
CA TYR A 191 8.86 -2.30 22.41
C TYR A 191 7.73 -1.27 22.26
N GLY A 192 8.11 0.00 22.12
CA GLY A 192 7.20 1.14 21.94
C GLY A 192 6.55 1.66 23.23
N ARG A 193 6.07 2.92 23.21
CA ARG A 193 5.58 3.69 24.38
C ARG A 193 4.54 2.97 25.27
N TYR A 194 3.78 2.01 24.75
CA TYR A 194 2.77 1.24 25.49
C TYR A 194 2.78 -0.25 25.16
N HIS A 195 3.91 -0.80 24.70
CA HIS A 195 4.04 -2.23 24.32
C HIS A 195 3.11 -2.68 23.16
N SER A 196 2.35 -1.75 22.55
CA SER A 196 1.30 -2.01 21.55
C SER A 196 1.65 -1.51 20.14
N GLY A 197 2.86 -1.01 19.94
CA GLY A 197 3.32 -0.51 18.65
C GLY A 197 3.74 -1.65 17.71
N ASN A 198 3.04 -1.79 16.58
CA ASN A 198 3.54 -2.61 15.48
C ASN A 198 4.73 -1.92 14.81
N ILE A 199 5.80 -2.67 14.59
CA ILE A 199 6.93 -2.21 13.80
C ILE A 199 6.48 -2.12 12.35
N TRP A 200 6.92 -1.06 11.68
CA TRP A 200 6.61 -0.90 10.26
C TRP A 200 7.23 -2.05 9.45
N ALA A 201 6.49 -2.53 8.46
CA ALA A 201 6.96 -3.47 7.46
C ALA A 201 6.39 -3.05 6.11
N PRO A 202 7.10 -3.32 4.99
CA PRO A 202 6.58 -3.04 3.67
C PRO A 202 5.37 -3.94 3.36
N ASP A 203 4.47 -3.47 2.50
CA ASP A 203 3.33 -4.28 2.04
C ASP A 203 3.76 -5.43 1.16
N ARG A 204 4.89 -5.28 0.46
CA ARG A 204 5.41 -6.26 -0.48
C ARG A 204 6.83 -6.62 -0.11
N PRO A 205 7.16 -7.93 -0.03
CA PRO A 205 8.50 -8.34 0.35
C PRO A 205 9.51 -7.93 -0.71
N THR A 206 10.76 -7.72 -0.26
CA THR A 206 11.89 -7.61 -1.19
C THR A 206 12.33 -9.02 -1.56
N VAL A 207 12.34 -9.32 -2.84
CA VAL A 207 12.57 -10.67 -3.36
C VAL A 207 13.63 -10.68 -4.45
N PHE A 208 14.23 -11.84 -4.64
CA PHE A 208 14.96 -12.20 -5.84
C PHE A 208 14.62 -13.64 -6.19
N TYR A 209 14.96 -14.04 -7.41
CA TYR A 209 14.65 -15.36 -7.92
C TYR A 209 15.94 -16.11 -8.20
N ILE A 210 15.97 -17.37 -7.80
CA ILE A 210 16.92 -18.37 -8.30
C ILE A 210 16.12 -19.25 -9.25
N ASP A 211 16.32 -19.05 -10.55
CA ASP A 211 15.48 -19.59 -11.61
C ASP A 211 14.00 -19.21 -11.40
N ALA A 212 13.15 -20.15 -10.98
CA ALA A 212 11.73 -19.92 -10.71
C ALA A 212 11.38 -19.83 -9.21
N VAL A 213 12.38 -19.96 -8.33
CA VAL A 213 12.16 -20.01 -6.87
C VAL A 213 12.31 -18.60 -6.28
N PRO A 214 11.24 -17.97 -5.77
CA PRO A 214 11.31 -16.68 -5.10
C PRO A 214 11.87 -16.84 -3.70
N ILE A 215 12.79 -15.96 -3.33
CA ILE A 215 13.35 -15.87 -1.97
C ILE A 215 13.16 -14.45 -1.47
N GLY A 216 12.50 -14.32 -0.32
CA GLY A 216 12.32 -13.07 0.40
C GLY A 216 13.59 -12.71 1.18
N LEU A 217 13.90 -11.42 1.22
CA LEU A 217 14.98 -10.84 2.01
C LEU A 217 14.42 -9.74 2.89
N ALA A 218 14.83 -9.75 4.16
CA ALA A 218 14.59 -8.67 5.08
C ALA A 218 15.88 -8.31 5.82
N LEU A 219 16.12 -7.01 5.98
CA LEU A 219 17.19 -6.47 6.82
C LEU A 219 16.54 -5.77 8.01
N THR A 220 16.71 -6.31 9.21
CA THR A 220 16.08 -5.80 10.42
C THR A 220 17.13 -5.40 11.43
N GLU A 221 17.10 -4.14 11.86
CA GLU A 221 17.82 -3.71 13.06
C GLU A 221 17.23 -4.42 14.28
N MET A 222 18.09 -5.05 15.06
CA MET A 222 17.69 -5.81 16.22
C MET A 222 17.42 -4.90 17.41
N THR A 223 16.51 -5.30 18.29
CA THR A 223 16.33 -4.66 19.59
C THR A 223 17.07 -5.39 20.69
N GLU A 224 17.69 -4.63 21.58
CA GLU A 224 18.26 -5.12 22.82
C GLU A 224 17.41 -4.63 24.02
N ARG A 225 17.34 -5.43 25.08
CA ARG A 225 16.63 -5.06 26.30
C ARG A 225 17.51 -4.13 27.13
N VAL A 226 17.10 -2.88 27.30
CA VAL A 226 17.84 -1.85 28.04
C VAL A 226 17.03 -1.37 29.23
N SER A 227 17.72 -1.12 30.36
CA SER A 227 17.15 -0.39 31.49
C SER A 227 17.02 1.09 31.15
N MET A 228 15.80 1.58 31.09
CA MET A 228 15.46 2.98 30.90
C MET A 228 15.10 3.58 32.26
N ARG A 229 15.53 4.81 32.50
CA ARG A 229 15.14 5.60 33.67
C ARG A 229 14.25 6.75 33.24
N TYR A 230 13.09 6.85 33.89
CA TYR A 230 12.20 7.98 33.73
C TYR A 230 12.73 9.21 34.49
N LEU A 231 12.88 10.34 33.81
CA LEU A 231 13.29 11.60 34.40
C LEU A 231 12.53 12.75 33.72
N ASN A 232 11.81 13.57 34.49
CA ASN A 232 11.15 14.79 34.01
C ASN A 232 10.23 14.64 32.77
N GLY A 233 9.51 13.51 32.64
CA GLY A 233 8.57 13.29 31.52
C GLY A 233 9.12 12.42 30.39
N GLU A 234 10.41 12.10 30.42
CA GLU A 234 11.10 11.35 29.36
C GLU A 234 11.84 10.14 29.91
N TYR A 235 12.03 9.13 29.04
CA TYR A 235 12.81 7.94 29.35
C TYR A 235 14.18 8.08 28.71
N HIS A 236 15.23 7.96 29.52
CA HIS A 236 16.60 7.94 29.05
C HIS A 236 17.24 6.60 29.40
N ARG A 237 18.18 6.13 28.59
CA ARG A 237 18.95 4.94 28.97
C ARG A 237 19.67 5.18 30.29
N GLU A 238 19.66 4.19 31.17
CA GLU A 238 20.27 4.29 32.50
C GLU A 238 21.79 4.52 32.43
N ASP A 239 22.44 4.02 31.37
CA ASP A 239 23.85 4.22 31.10
C ASP A 239 24.18 5.57 30.41
N SER A 240 23.17 6.37 30.07
CA SER A 240 23.36 7.66 29.43
C SER A 240 24.10 8.63 30.34
N ARG A 241 24.89 9.52 29.74
CA ARG A 241 25.63 10.57 30.46
C ARG A 241 24.69 11.45 31.29
N LEU A 242 23.49 11.74 30.79
CA LEU A 242 22.48 12.53 31.49
C LEU A 242 22.13 11.90 32.84
N ILE A 243 21.76 10.61 32.84
CA ILE A 243 21.39 9.89 34.07
C ILE A 243 22.60 9.70 34.99
N ARG A 244 23.76 9.33 34.45
CA ARG A 244 24.99 9.15 35.24
C ARG A 244 25.50 10.43 35.90
N SER A 245 25.21 11.59 35.32
CA SER A 245 25.60 12.90 35.85
C SER A 245 24.55 13.56 36.75
N ALA A 246 23.33 12.99 36.80
CA ALA A 246 22.23 13.53 37.58
C ALA A 246 22.51 13.44 39.09
N LYS A 247 22.15 14.49 39.82
CA LYS A 247 22.29 14.53 41.28
C LYS A 247 21.20 13.69 41.95
N PRO A 248 21.45 13.14 43.16
CA PRO A 248 20.47 12.30 43.85
C PRO A 248 19.08 12.94 44.01
N TRP A 249 19.00 14.25 44.29
CA TRP A 249 17.73 14.96 44.41
C TRP A 249 16.96 15.14 43.08
N GLN A 250 17.64 15.07 41.94
CA GLN A 250 16.99 15.11 40.63
C GLN A 250 16.36 13.76 40.28
N LEU A 251 16.83 12.68 40.91
CA LEU A 251 16.35 11.32 40.69
C LEU A 251 15.24 10.90 41.68
N THR A 252 14.82 11.79 42.59
CA THR A 252 13.85 11.48 43.65
C THR A 252 12.50 10.99 43.12
N HIS A 253 12.07 11.48 41.95
CA HIS A 253 10.83 11.04 41.28
C HIS A 253 11.10 10.24 40.00
N SER A 254 12.24 9.55 39.95
CA SER A 254 12.60 8.64 38.86
C SER A 254 12.32 7.18 39.20
N TRP A 255 11.98 6.38 38.20
CA TRP A 255 11.91 4.93 38.31
C TRP A 255 12.57 4.29 37.09
N THR A 256 12.93 3.02 37.22
CA THR A 256 13.50 2.24 36.12
C THR A 256 12.43 1.34 35.49
N ALA A 257 12.51 1.18 34.18
CA ALA A 257 11.70 0.25 33.42
C ALA A 257 12.58 -0.38 32.33
N GLU A 258 12.42 -1.67 32.08
CA GLU A 258 13.10 -2.27 30.93
C GLU A 258 12.32 -2.01 29.65
N GLN A 259 13.04 -1.71 28.56
CA GLN A 259 12.45 -1.48 27.25
C GLN A 259 13.32 -2.14 26.16
N ASP A 260 12.67 -2.71 25.15
CA ASP A 260 13.35 -3.19 23.93
C ASP A 260 13.65 -1.97 23.05
N MET A 261 14.93 -1.68 22.83
CA MET A 261 15.40 -0.50 22.12
C MET A 261 16.25 -0.91 20.90
N PRO A 262 16.20 -0.17 19.78
CA PRO A 262 17.09 -0.39 18.64
C PRO A 262 18.56 -0.38 19.08
N SER A 263 19.28 -1.45 18.71
CA SER A 263 20.67 -1.69 19.13
C SER A 263 21.71 -1.14 18.14
N GLY A 264 21.29 -0.73 16.93
CA GLY A 264 22.17 -0.40 15.83
C GLY A 264 22.82 -1.60 15.14
N ARG A 265 22.62 -2.83 15.64
CA ARG A 265 23.07 -4.09 15.03
C ARG A 265 21.96 -4.70 14.20
N PHE A 266 22.33 -5.43 13.16
CA PHE A 266 21.37 -5.89 12.16
C PHE A 266 21.33 -7.42 12.01
N ARG A 267 20.17 -7.89 11.56
CA ARG A 267 19.89 -9.27 11.17
C ARG A 267 19.41 -9.28 9.72
N VAL A 268 20.02 -10.13 8.90
CA VAL A 268 19.49 -10.47 7.57
C VAL A 268 18.69 -11.75 7.72
N VAL A 269 17.50 -11.78 7.15
CA VAL A 269 16.66 -12.98 7.07
C VAL A 269 16.35 -13.27 5.61
N ALA A 270 16.67 -14.49 5.18
CA ALA A 270 16.17 -15.05 3.94
C ALA A 270 15.03 -16.01 4.26
N TYR A 271 13.93 -15.95 3.52
CA TYR A 271 12.74 -16.76 3.80
C TYR A 271 11.98 -17.12 2.53
N SER A 272 11.07 -18.09 2.67
CA SER A 272 10.11 -18.42 1.62
C SER A 272 8.96 -17.42 1.67
N PRO A 273 8.74 -16.60 0.63
CA PRO A 273 7.62 -15.66 0.62
C PRO A 273 6.30 -16.34 0.21
N LYS A 274 6.33 -17.62 -0.16
CA LYS A 274 5.14 -18.38 -0.58
C LYS A 274 4.35 -18.91 0.62
N GLY A 275 3.05 -18.71 0.59
CA GLY A 275 2.12 -19.28 1.57
C GLY A 275 2.23 -20.80 1.69
N GLY A 276 2.17 -21.31 2.91
CA GLY A 276 2.24 -22.75 3.18
C GLY A 276 3.64 -23.37 3.21
N VAL A 277 4.69 -22.59 2.93
CA VAL A 277 6.09 -23.03 3.09
C VAL A 277 6.73 -22.33 4.28
N ASP A 278 6.99 -23.09 5.34
CA ASP A 278 7.71 -22.59 6.52
C ASP A 278 9.22 -22.83 6.37
N TRP A 279 9.90 -21.87 5.74
CA TRP A 279 11.35 -21.88 5.64
C TRP A 279 11.91 -20.48 5.84
N SER A 280 12.87 -20.35 6.76
CA SER A 280 13.66 -19.14 6.95
C SER A 280 15.06 -19.46 7.50
N VAL A 281 16.03 -18.61 7.17
CA VAL A 281 17.39 -18.63 7.68
C VAL A 281 17.77 -17.21 8.05
N SER A 282 18.43 -17.04 9.20
CA SER A 282 18.85 -15.73 9.69
C SER A 282 20.35 -15.66 9.96
N TRP A 283 20.93 -14.49 9.71
CA TRP A 283 22.32 -14.16 10.03
C TRP A 283 22.32 -12.88 10.84
N GLN A 284 22.95 -12.93 12.01
CA GLN A 284 22.90 -11.85 13.00
C GLN A 284 24.28 -11.26 13.19
N GLU A 285 24.33 -9.93 13.25
CA GLU A 285 25.55 -9.21 13.61
C GLU A 285 25.86 -9.39 15.10
N THR A 286 27.11 -9.72 15.39
CA THR A 286 27.63 -9.80 16.76
C THR A 286 28.67 -8.71 16.99
N GLN A 287 29.13 -8.54 18.23
CA GLN A 287 30.22 -7.60 18.54
C GLN A 287 31.52 -7.92 17.77
N GLN A 288 31.72 -9.18 17.38
CA GLN A 288 32.94 -9.67 16.76
C GLN A 288 32.81 -9.80 15.23
N GLU A 289 31.60 -10.08 14.74
CA GLU A 289 31.35 -10.37 13.34
C GLU A 289 30.27 -9.45 12.75
N THR A 290 30.73 -8.57 11.85
CA THR A 290 29.86 -7.63 11.13
C THR A 290 29.14 -8.29 9.97
N LEU A 291 27.91 -7.84 9.65
CA LEU A 291 27.14 -8.39 8.52
C LEU A 291 27.87 -8.31 7.18
N GLY A 292 28.67 -7.26 6.93
CA GLY A 292 29.43 -7.13 5.69
C GLY A 292 30.35 -8.32 5.41
N LYS A 293 30.94 -8.92 6.45
CA LYS A 293 31.78 -10.12 6.34
C LYS A 293 30.96 -11.40 6.11
N LEU A 294 29.70 -11.40 6.54
CA LEU A 294 28.79 -12.53 6.36
C LEU A 294 28.18 -12.57 4.95
N ILE A 295 28.18 -11.47 4.19
CA ILE A 295 27.56 -11.39 2.85
C ILE A 295 27.98 -12.55 1.93
N PRO A 296 29.26 -12.88 1.75
CA PRO A 296 29.66 -14.01 0.88
C PRO A 296 29.05 -15.34 1.35
N ARG A 297 29.01 -15.60 2.66
CA ARG A 297 28.41 -16.79 3.25
C ARG A 297 26.89 -16.82 3.08
N ILE A 298 26.23 -15.67 3.20
CA ILE A 298 24.78 -15.52 2.97
C ILE A 298 24.47 -15.95 1.53
N VAL A 299 25.18 -15.38 0.56
CA VAL A 299 24.99 -15.66 -0.87
C VAL A 299 25.21 -17.14 -1.19
N GLU A 300 26.25 -17.76 -0.63
CA GLU A 300 26.53 -19.19 -0.83
C GLU A 300 25.43 -20.08 -0.23
N THR A 301 24.99 -19.76 1.00
CA THR A 301 23.94 -20.53 1.70
C THR A 301 22.62 -20.48 0.92
N VAL A 302 22.25 -19.28 0.45
CA VAL A 302 21.06 -19.03 -0.36
C VAL A 302 21.13 -19.76 -1.71
N LYS A 303 22.30 -19.84 -2.33
CA LYS A 303 22.49 -20.59 -3.57
C LYS A 303 22.27 -22.09 -3.37
N GLY A 304 22.77 -22.65 -2.26
CA GLY A 304 22.66 -24.08 -1.95
C GLY A 304 21.25 -24.54 -1.56
N ILE A 305 20.35 -23.63 -1.16
CA ILE A 305 19.01 -24.02 -0.66
C ILE A 305 17.98 -24.28 -1.77
N LYS A 306 18.28 -23.87 -3.01
CA LYS A 306 17.33 -23.88 -4.14
C LYS A 306 16.54 -25.18 -4.23
N ASP A 307 17.21 -26.31 -4.28
CA ASP A 307 16.57 -27.61 -4.51
C ASP A 307 15.66 -28.03 -3.34
N ASN A 308 16.07 -27.71 -2.10
CA ASN A 308 15.25 -27.97 -0.92
C ASN A 308 14.00 -27.08 -0.91
N LEU A 309 14.17 -25.80 -1.21
CA LEU A 309 13.06 -24.86 -1.23
C LEU A 309 12.07 -25.19 -2.35
N GLN A 310 12.56 -25.60 -3.53
CA GLN A 310 11.72 -26.06 -4.62
C GLN A 310 10.85 -27.27 -4.21
N ARG A 311 11.42 -28.27 -3.52
CA ARG A 311 10.65 -29.42 -3.00
C ARG A 311 9.56 -28.98 -2.03
N LEU A 312 9.88 -28.09 -1.09
CA LEU A 312 8.91 -27.57 -0.12
C LEU A 312 7.77 -26.81 -0.82
N MET A 313 8.10 -26.01 -1.84
CA MET A 313 7.11 -25.25 -2.61
C MET A 313 6.18 -26.15 -3.44
N THR A 314 6.69 -27.21 -4.06
CA THR A 314 5.86 -28.19 -4.77
C THR A 314 4.92 -28.91 -3.81
N ALA A 315 5.44 -29.36 -2.65
CA ALA A 315 4.62 -30.01 -1.63
C ALA A 315 3.52 -29.09 -1.08
N ALA A 316 3.80 -27.79 -0.93
CA ALA A 316 2.83 -26.80 -0.51
C ALA A 316 1.70 -26.60 -1.55
N ASP A 317 2.03 -26.54 -2.85
CA ASP A 317 1.03 -26.46 -3.93
C ASP A 317 0.11 -27.67 -3.94
N GLU A 318 0.67 -28.87 -3.82
CA GLU A 318 -0.10 -30.12 -3.78
C GLU A 318 -1.00 -30.18 -2.54
N ALA A 319 -0.54 -29.67 -1.39
CA ALA A 319 -1.33 -29.58 -0.18
C ALA A 319 -2.46 -28.53 -0.30
N GLU A 320 -2.21 -27.41 -0.97
CA GLU A 320 -3.23 -26.40 -1.23
C GLU A 320 -4.29 -26.89 -2.22
N ALA A 321 -3.89 -27.53 -3.31
CA ALA A 321 -4.80 -28.13 -4.28
C ALA A 321 -5.72 -29.17 -3.62
N ARG A 322 -5.17 -30.02 -2.73
CA ARG A 322 -5.96 -30.97 -1.93
C ARG A 322 -6.96 -30.27 -1.01
N ARG A 323 -6.53 -29.24 -0.27
CA ARG A 323 -7.41 -28.45 0.60
C ARG A 323 -8.51 -27.74 -0.17
N LYS A 324 -8.21 -27.21 -1.37
CA LYS A 324 -9.20 -26.57 -2.24
C LYS A 324 -10.26 -27.59 -2.69
N LYS A 325 -9.83 -28.75 -3.17
CA LYS A 325 -10.74 -29.83 -3.58
C LYS A 325 -11.63 -30.30 -2.42
N GLN A 326 -11.07 -30.50 -1.23
CA GLN A 326 -11.84 -30.86 -0.03
C GLN A 326 -12.88 -29.80 0.33
N ARG A 327 -12.51 -28.51 0.31
CA ARG A 327 -13.46 -27.41 0.56
C ARG A 327 -14.57 -27.33 -0.48
N GLU A 328 -14.25 -27.57 -1.75
CA GLU A 328 -15.25 -27.61 -2.84
C GLU A 328 -16.23 -28.78 -2.63
N GLU A 329 -15.73 -29.98 -2.30
CA GLU A 329 -16.56 -31.15 -1.99
C GLU A 329 -17.43 -30.94 -0.74
N GLU A 330 -16.89 -30.34 0.32
CA GLU A 330 -17.63 -29.98 1.53
C GLU A 330 -18.69 -28.91 1.26
N TRP A 331 -18.35 -27.89 0.47
CA TRP A 331 -19.27 -26.83 0.08
C TRP A 331 -20.42 -27.37 -0.77
N GLU A 332 -20.15 -28.27 -1.73
CA GLU A 332 -21.20 -28.95 -2.48
C GLU A 332 -22.12 -29.78 -1.58
N ARG A 333 -21.57 -30.51 -0.61
CA ARG A 333 -22.36 -31.27 0.37
C ARG A 333 -23.24 -30.34 1.20
N TYR A 334 -22.67 -29.23 1.67
CA TYR A 334 -23.41 -28.21 2.42
C TYR A 334 -24.55 -27.62 1.58
N LEU A 335 -24.31 -27.24 0.33
CA LEU A 335 -25.34 -26.72 -0.56
C LEU A 335 -26.47 -27.72 -0.80
N ARG A 336 -26.16 -29.02 -0.99
CA ARG A 336 -27.18 -30.07 -1.11
C ARG A 336 -27.99 -30.23 0.18
N GLN A 337 -27.34 -30.18 1.35
CA GLN A 337 -28.03 -30.28 2.64
C GLN A 337 -28.94 -29.07 2.89
N GLU A 338 -28.47 -27.86 2.62
CA GLU A 338 -29.27 -26.64 2.73
C GLU A 338 -30.44 -26.64 1.76
N ASP A 339 -30.24 -27.09 0.52
CA ASP A 339 -31.32 -27.20 -0.46
C ASP A 339 -32.37 -28.26 -0.06
N ALA A 340 -31.94 -29.41 0.44
CA ALA A 340 -32.84 -30.43 0.99
C ALA A 340 -33.61 -29.90 2.21
N ARG A 341 -32.95 -29.16 3.09
CA ARG A 341 -33.57 -28.50 4.25
C ARG A 341 -34.63 -27.49 3.82
N LYS A 342 -34.33 -26.63 2.84
CA LYS A 342 -35.28 -25.66 2.30
C LYS A 342 -36.47 -26.33 1.62
N THR A 343 -36.23 -27.42 0.90
CA THR A 343 -37.30 -28.21 0.28
C THR A 343 -38.21 -28.84 1.34
N ALA A 344 -37.63 -29.42 2.39
CA ALA A 344 -38.38 -29.99 3.51
C ALA A 344 -39.18 -28.92 4.27
N GLN A 345 -38.59 -27.74 4.48
CA GLN A 345 -39.26 -26.60 5.10
C GLN A 345 -40.41 -26.08 4.23
N ALA A 346 -40.19 -25.89 2.93
CA ALA A 346 -41.24 -25.48 1.99
C ALA A 346 -42.43 -26.46 1.98
N LEU A 347 -42.15 -27.76 2.04
CA LEU A 347 -43.18 -28.80 2.17
C LEU A 347 -43.93 -28.71 3.51
N ALA A 348 -43.20 -28.52 4.62
CA ALA A 348 -43.80 -28.40 5.95
C ALA A 348 -44.69 -27.16 6.05
N ASP A 349 -44.17 -25.99 5.67
CA ASP A 349 -44.88 -24.72 5.73
C ASP A 349 -46.10 -24.72 4.76
N SER A 350 -46.02 -25.41 3.61
CA SER A 350 -47.16 -25.54 2.68
C SER A 350 -48.24 -26.46 3.23
N ARG A 351 -47.87 -27.56 3.90
CA ARG A 351 -48.79 -28.44 4.61
C ARG A 351 -49.48 -27.75 5.78
N GLU A 352 -48.73 -26.97 6.55
CA GLU A 352 -49.27 -26.17 7.65
C GLU A 352 -50.27 -25.13 7.12
N GLN A 353 -49.90 -24.37 6.08
CA GLN A 353 -50.82 -23.42 5.46
C GLN A 353 -52.09 -24.11 4.94
N LEU A 354 -51.97 -25.28 4.30
CA LEU A 354 -53.13 -26.04 3.82
C LEU A 354 -54.02 -26.50 4.98
N ALA A 355 -53.44 -26.94 6.09
CA ALA A 355 -54.19 -27.34 7.28
C ALA A 355 -54.93 -26.15 7.92
N GLU A 356 -54.29 -24.98 8.02
CA GLU A 356 -54.92 -23.74 8.48
C GLU A 356 -56.08 -23.31 7.58
N ILE A 357 -55.91 -23.45 6.26
CA ILE A 357 -56.95 -23.19 5.27
C ILE A 357 -58.14 -24.14 5.48
N ILE A 358 -57.91 -25.44 5.62
CA ILE A 358 -58.96 -26.45 5.86
C ILE A 358 -59.71 -26.14 7.15
N ASP A 359 -59.00 -25.79 8.22
CA ASP A 359 -59.59 -25.45 9.53
C ASP A 359 -60.42 -24.15 9.47
N ARG A 360 -59.91 -23.12 8.78
CA ARG A 360 -60.65 -21.88 8.54
C ARG A 360 -61.91 -22.10 7.70
N TRP A 361 -61.82 -22.92 6.66
CA TRP A 361 -62.97 -23.31 5.85
C TRP A 361 -63.98 -24.12 6.66
N GLY A 362 -63.53 -25.07 7.49
CA GLY A 362 -64.40 -25.84 8.39
C GLY A 362 -65.16 -24.95 9.38
N ARG A 363 -64.51 -23.92 9.94
CA ARG A 363 -65.18 -22.91 10.76
C ARG A 363 -66.22 -22.11 9.97
N ALA A 364 -65.89 -21.67 8.75
CA ALA A 364 -66.81 -20.94 7.90
C ALA A 364 -68.06 -21.78 7.55
N MET A 365 -67.87 -23.04 7.14
CA MET A 365 -68.98 -23.98 6.88
C MET A 365 -69.84 -24.24 8.10
N THR A 366 -69.26 -24.28 9.30
CA THR A 366 -70.01 -24.45 10.56
C THR A 366 -70.91 -23.24 10.81
N VAL A 367 -70.42 -22.03 10.54
CA VAL A 367 -71.19 -20.78 10.65
C VAL A 367 -72.31 -20.74 9.61
N GLU A 368 -72.03 -21.09 8.35
CA GLU A 368 -73.06 -21.16 7.30
C GLU A 368 -74.15 -22.19 7.63
N ARG A 369 -73.74 -23.38 8.09
CA ARG A 369 -74.68 -24.42 8.52
C ARG A 369 -75.51 -23.99 9.72
N PHE A 370 -74.92 -23.29 10.69
CA PHE A 370 -75.67 -22.72 11.81
C PHE A 370 -76.76 -21.76 11.33
N PHE A 371 -76.44 -20.86 10.39
CA PHE A 371 -77.42 -19.94 9.83
C PHE A 371 -78.50 -20.66 9.01
N ALA A 372 -78.13 -21.67 8.22
CA ALA A 372 -79.09 -22.49 7.47
C ALA A 372 -80.04 -23.27 8.40
N ASP A 373 -79.52 -23.90 9.45
CA ASP A 373 -80.31 -24.62 10.46
C ASP A 373 -81.21 -23.65 11.27
N ALA A 374 -80.72 -22.44 11.57
CA ALA A 374 -81.48 -21.41 12.26
C ALA A 374 -82.65 -20.89 11.40
N GLU A 375 -82.43 -20.69 10.09
CA GLU A 375 -83.47 -20.31 9.14
C GLU A 375 -84.51 -21.41 8.95
N GLU A 376 -84.09 -22.68 8.87
CA GLU A 376 -85.00 -23.81 8.76
C GLU A 376 -85.91 -23.94 9.99
N ARG A 377 -85.34 -23.79 11.20
CA ARG A 377 -86.13 -23.76 12.44
C ARG A 377 -87.06 -22.55 12.53
N LEU A 378 -86.68 -21.43 11.90
CA LEU A 378 -87.50 -20.23 11.88
C LEU A 378 -88.80 -20.41 11.07
N LYS A 379 -88.78 -21.26 10.03
CA LYS A 379 -89.96 -21.58 9.21
C LYS A 379 -91.09 -22.22 10.01
N HIS A 380 -90.79 -22.82 11.16
CA HIS A 380 -91.74 -23.51 12.03
C HIS A 380 -92.08 -22.72 13.31
N ALA A 381 -91.66 -21.46 13.44
CA ALA A 381 -91.92 -20.61 14.60
C ALA A 381 -93.18 -19.73 14.42
N SER A 382 -93.76 -19.26 15.53
CA SER A 382 -94.93 -18.35 15.55
C SER A 382 -94.64 -16.97 14.93
N ASP A 383 -95.64 -16.34 14.31
CA ASP A 383 -95.47 -15.15 13.45
C ASP A 383 -94.80 -13.94 14.14
N GLU A 384 -95.15 -13.62 15.39
CA GLU A 384 -94.53 -12.52 16.16
C GLU A 384 -93.06 -12.78 16.56
N ARG A 385 -92.67 -14.05 16.66
CA ARG A 385 -91.30 -14.47 17.02
C ARG A 385 -90.44 -14.60 15.77
N ARG A 386 -91.04 -15.02 14.65
CA ARG A 386 -90.39 -15.15 13.34
C ARG A 386 -89.87 -13.81 12.84
N HIS A 387 -90.69 -12.77 12.81
CA HIS A 387 -90.31 -11.48 12.22
C HIS A 387 -89.14 -10.80 12.97
N ARG A 388 -89.16 -10.81 14.31
CA ARG A 388 -88.08 -10.25 15.15
C ARG A 388 -86.74 -11.01 15.01
N LEU A 389 -86.79 -12.31 14.76
CA LEU A 389 -85.59 -13.13 14.62
C LEU A 389 -85.04 -13.11 13.19
N GLU A 390 -85.89 -12.94 12.18
CA GLU A 390 -85.51 -12.71 10.78
C GLU A 390 -84.64 -11.45 10.64
N GLU A 391 -85.05 -10.32 11.21
CA GLU A 391 -84.25 -9.08 11.18
C GLU A 391 -82.89 -9.25 11.87
N ARG A 392 -82.85 -9.97 13.00
CA ARG A 392 -81.59 -10.25 13.73
C ARG A 392 -80.67 -11.21 12.98
N LEU A 393 -81.21 -12.23 12.31
CA LEU A 393 -80.43 -13.14 11.46
C LEU A 393 -79.84 -12.41 10.25
N THR A 394 -80.59 -11.49 9.66
CA THR A 394 -80.14 -10.70 8.50
C THR A 394 -78.98 -9.79 8.88
N LEU A 395 -79.07 -9.09 10.02
CA LEU A 395 -77.97 -8.28 10.56
C LEU A 395 -76.74 -9.13 10.92
N ALA A 396 -76.95 -10.31 11.51
CA ALA A 396 -75.86 -11.23 11.86
C ALA A 396 -75.13 -11.78 10.62
N LYS A 397 -75.86 -12.12 9.54
CA LYS A 397 -75.28 -12.53 8.25
C LYS A 397 -74.49 -11.39 7.59
N ALA A 398 -75.04 -10.18 7.58
CA ALA A 398 -74.36 -9.00 7.03
C ALA A 398 -73.05 -8.67 7.76
N MET A 399 -72.99 -8.92 9.07
CA MET A 399 -71.79 -8.67 9.89
C MET A 399 -70.69 -9.72 9.66
N MET A 400 -71.04 -10.97 9.35
CA MET A 400 -70.08 -12.07 9.19
C MET A 400 -69.45 -12.13 7.80
N GLY A 401 -70.10 -11.59 6.77
CA GLY A 401 -69.64 -11.63 5.37
C GLY A 401 -69.70 -13.05 4.78
N GLY A 402 -70.04 -13.16 3.50
CA GLY A 402 -69.95 -14.44 2.78
C GLY A 402 -68.48 -14.80 2.57
N VAL A 403 -68.13 -16.07 2.73
CA VAL A 403 -66.76 -16.54 2.57
C VAL A 403 -66.75 -17.57 1.45
N ASP A 404 -66.17 -17.23 0.28
CA ASP A 404 -66.06 -18.19 -0.83
C ASP A 404 -64.95 -19.21 -0.52
N PRO A 405 -65.26 -20.52 -0.54
CA PRO A 405 -64.25 -21.57 -0.41
C PRO A 405 -63.10 -21.49 -1.41
N LEU A 406 -63.33 -20.94 -2.61
CA LEU A 406 -62.33 -20.84 -3.67
C LEU A 406 -61.24 -19.80 -3.37
N ASP A 407 -61.59 -18.70 -2.69
CA ASP A 407 -60.63 -17.67 -2.24
C ASP A 407 -59.54 -18.26 -1.34
N PHE A 408 -59.88 -19.31 -0.58
CA PHE A 408 -58.91 -19.97 0.30
C PHE A 408 -57.89 -20.81 -0.48
N ILE A 409 -58.32 -21.52 -1.52
CA ILE A 409 -57.43 -22.33 -2.34
C ILE A 409 -56.52 -21.44 -3.19
N GLU A 410 -57.03 -20.31 -3.69
CA GLU A 410 -56.20 -19.30 -4.37
C GLU A 410 -55.11 -18.70 -3.48
N SER A 411 -55.32 -18.68 -2.15
CA SER A 411 -54.33 -18.20 -1.19
C SER A 411 -53.27 -19.23 -0.79
N TRP A 412 -53.45 -20.51 -1.17
CA TRP A 412 -52.50 -21.59 -0.87
C TRP A 412 -51.31 -21.55 -1.82
N VAL A 413 -50.09 -21.66 -1.28
CA VAL A 413 -48.85 -21.68 -2.07
C VAL A 413 -48.24 -23.08 -2.03
N ALA A 414 -48.05 -23.68 -3.20
CA ALA A 414 -47.52 -25.03 -3.33
C ALA A 414 -46.04 -25.11 -2.90
N PRO A 415 -45.56 -26.28 -2.41
CA PRO A 415 -44.16 -26.45 -2.01
C PRO A 415 -43.16 -26.05 -3.11
N GLU A 416 -43.46 -26.39 -4.36
CA GLU A 416 -42.63 -26.14 -5.54
C GLU A 416 -42.65 -24.66 -5.98
N GLU A 417 -43.60 -23.87 -5.50
CA GLU A 417 -43.65 -22.42 -5.69
C GLU A 417 -42.87 -21.70 -4.59
N ARG A 418 -42.79 -22.29 -3.39
CA ARG A 418 -42.03 -21.77 -2.24
C ARG A 418 -40.53 -22.02 -2.37
N HIS A 419 -40.12 -23.21 -2.81
CA HIS A 419 -38.72 -23.53 -3.07
C HIS A 419 -38.58 -24.56 -4.18
N ARG A 420 -37.92 -24.18 -5.29
CA ARG A 420 -37.50 -25.11 -6.33
C ARG A 420 -36.07 -25.54 -6.08
N SER A 421 -35.90 -26.82 -5.77
CA SER A 421 -34.59 -27.43 -5.61
C SER A 421 -33.77 -27.29 -6.90
N LYS A 422 -32.49 -26.95 -6.74
CA LYS A 422 -31.50 -26.92 -7.84
C LYS A 422 -30.81 -28.26 -8.06
N TYR A 423 -31.07 -29.23 -7.19
CA TYR A 423 -30.44 -30.55 -7.15
C TYR A 423 -31.47 -31.68 -7.25
N ALA A 424 -32.69 -31.36 -7.71
CA ALA A 424 -33.83 -32.27 -7.84
C ALA A 424 -33.58 -33.40 -8.85
#